data_AF-A0A4Z0Q6X0-F1
#
_entry.id   AF-A0A4Z0Q6X0-F1
#
_cell.length_a   1.000
_cell.length_b   1.000
_cell.length_c   1.000
_cell.angle_alpha   90.00
_cell.angle_beta   90.00
_cell.angle_gamma   90.00
#
_symmetry.space_group_name_H-M   'P 1'
#
loop_
_entity.id
_entity.type
_entity.pdbx_description
1 polymer ?
#
loop_
_entity_poly.entity_id
_entity_poly.type
_entity_poly.pdbx_seq_one_letter_code
_entity_poly.pdbx_strand_id
1 'polypeptide(L)' 'MLPKRAHQACAKGSRQTSIVEAINCSLQQRCGVLVRKSCSFSRSLAMHHVRIQLVIDEHNRRCTMY' A
#
# COMPACT_ATOMS: atom_id res chain seq x y z
N MET A 1 11.28 0.50 12.59
CA MET A 1 11.88 -0.72 11.99
C MET A 1 10.80 -1.77 11.84
N LEU A 2 10.71 -2.43 10.69
CA LEU A 2 9.74 -3.51 10.46
C LEU A 2 10.35 -4.86 10.91
N PRO A 3 9.59 -5.74 11.57
CA PRO A 3 10.11 -7.01 12.04
C PRO A 3 10.53 -7.91 10.85
N LYS A 4 11.69 -8.59 10.96
CA LYS A 4 12.23 -9.47 9.91
C LYS A 4 11.25 -10.55 9.42
N ARG A 5 10.26 -10.91 10.24
CA ARG A 5 9.23 -11.90 9.90
C ARG A 5 8.08 -11.34 9.06
N ALA A 6 7.87 -10.02 9.03
CA ALA A 6 6.77 -9.39 8.29
C ALA A 6 7.01 -9.30 6.77
N HIS A 7 8.28 -9.28 6.33
CA HIS A 7 8.66 -9.19 4.91
C HIS A 7 9.52 -10.38 4.50
N GLN A 8 8.91 -11.57 4.48
CA GLN A 8 9.57 -12.74 3.91
C GLN A 8 9.26 -12.87 2.42
N ALA A 9 10.31 -13.09 1.63
CA ALA A 9 10.17 -13.41 0.22
C ALA A 9 9.46 -14.77 0.09
N CYS A 10 8.38 -14.81 -0.68
CA CYS A 10 7.71 -16.07 -1.02
C CYS A 10 8.42 -16.72 -2.21
N ALA A 11 8.62 -18.04 -2.15
CA ALA A 11 9.19 -18.80 -3.25
C ALA A 11 8.25 -18.81 -4.47
N LYS A 12 8.84 -18.76 -5.67
CA LYS A 12 8.11 -18.83 -6.95
C LYS A 12 7.40 -20.20 -7.03
N GLY A 13 6.06 -20.19 -7.08
CA GLY A 13 5.23 -21.41 -7.10
C GLY A 13 4.50 -21.74 -5.79
N SER A 14 4.73 -20.99 -4.71
CA SER A 14 4.04 -21.17 -3.42
C SER A 14 2.53 -20.93 -3.45
N ARG A 15 1.98 -20.42 -4.58
CA ARG A 15 0.60 -19.93 -4.73
C ARG A 15 0.20 -18.84 -3.73
N GLN A 16 1.13 -18.36 -2.91
CA GLN A 16 0.95 -17.20 -2.05
C GLN A 16 1.22 -15.94 -2.87
N THR A 17 0.30 -14.98 -2.81
CA THR A 17 0.53 -13.66 -3.40
C THR A 17 1.68 -13.01 -2.67
N SER A 18 2.66 -12.46 -3.40
CA SER A 18 3.73 -11.68 -2.80
C SER A 18 3.11 -10.55 -1.97
N ILE A 19 3.54 -10.41 -0.72
CA ILE A 19 3.05 -9.34 0.18
C ILE A 19 3.20 -7.97 -0.50
N VAL A 20 4.29 -7.78 -1.25
CA VAL A 20 4.54 -6.56 -2.03
C VAL A 20 3.50 -6.34 -3.13
N GLU A 21 3.13 -7.39 -3.87
CA GLU A 21 2.10 -7.31 -4.92
C GLU A 21 0.73 -7.01 -4.34
N ALA A 22 0.37 -7.63 -3.21
CA ALA A 22 -0.88 -7.39 -2.53
C ALA A 22 -1.01 -5.92 -2.06
N ILE A 23 0.07 -5.36 -1.50
CA ILE A 23 0.12 -3.95 -1.09
C ILE A 23 0.01 -3.03 -2.31
N ASN A 24 0.78 -3.30 -3.37
CA ASN A 24 0.78 -2.49 -4.58
C ASN A 24 -0.60 -2.45 -5.25
N CYS A 25 -1.29 -3.60 -5.31
CA CYS A 25 -2.65 -3.69 -5.82
C CYS A 25 -3.62 -2.87 -4.96
N SER A 26 -3.56 -3.01 -3.63
CA SER A 26 -4.42 -2.23 -2.73
C SER A 26 -4.14 -0.72 -2.83
N LEU A 27 -2.87 -0.33 -2.97
CA LEU A 27 -2.46 1.05 -3.16
C LEU A 27 -3.00 1.62 -4.48
N GLN A 28 -2.90 0.89 -5.59
CA GLN A 28 -3.47 1.30 -6.88
C GLN A 28 -4.98 1.52 -6.80
N GLN A 29 -5.71 0.59 -6.18
CA GLN A 29 -7.16 0.72 -6.00
C GLN A 29 -7.52 1.96 -5.17
N ARG A 30 -6.80 2.21 -4.07
CA ARG A 30 -7.01 3.37 -3.19
C ARG A 30 -6.58 4.70 -3.83
N CYS A 31 -5.56 4.69 -4.66
CA CYS A 31 -5.04 5.88 -5.35
C CYS A 31 -5.77 6.17 -6.66
N GLY A 32 -6.56 5.24 -7.19
CA GLY A 32 -7.32 5.42 -8.43
C GLY A 32 -8.27 6.62 -8.42
N VAL A 33 -8.71 7.06 -7.22
CA VAL A 33 -9.54 8.26 -7.07
C VAL A 33 -8.75 9.56 -7.15
N LEU A 34 -7.44 9.55 -6.83
CA LEU A 34 -6.59 10.75 -6.79
C LEU A 34 -6.46 11.39 -8.18
N VAL A 35 -6.47 10.56 -9.22
CA VAL A 35 -6.22 10.97 -10.62
C VAL A 35 -7.50 11.29 -11.40
N ARG A 36 -8.70 11.02 -10.83
CA ARG A 36 -9.98 11.22 -11.54
C ARG A 36 -10.44 12.67 -11.51
N LYS A 37 -10.84 13.20 -12.67
CA LYS A 37 -11.20 14.62 -12.87
C LYS A 37 -12.39 15.09 -12.02
N SER A 38 -13.37 14.21 -11.77
CA SER A 38 -14.65 14.50 -11.08
C SER A 38 -14.72 14.07 -9.61
N CYS A 39 -13.87 13.14 -9.16
CA CYS A 39 -13.93 12.56 -7.81
C CYS A 39 -12.57 12.58 -7.08
N SER A 40 -11.63 13.39 -7.54
CA SER A 40 -10.34 13.57 -6.85
C SER A 40 -10.55 14.32 -5.54
N PHE A 41 -10.20 13.65 -4.44
CA PHE A 41 -10.25 14.17 -3.06
C PHE A 41 -9.44 15.46 -2.89
N SER A 42 -8.44 15.70 -3.75
CA SER A 42 -7.87 17.01 -4.06
C SER A 42 -6.93 16.86 -5.25
N ARG A 43 -6.84 17.83 -6.17
CA ARG A 43 -5.79 17.83 -7.21
C ARG A 43 -4.41 18.27 -6.70
N SER A 44 -4.22 18.30 -5.37
CA SER A 44 -2.95 18.68 -4.76
C SER A 44 -2.02 17.48 -4.68
N LEU A 45 -0.86 17.60 -5.32
CA LEU A 45 0.21 16.60 -5.25
C LEU A 45 0.68 16.36 -3.81
N ALA A 46 0.67 17.40 -2.96
CA ALA A 46 1.02 17.27 -1.55
C ALA A 46 0.04 16.34 -0.83
N MET A 47 -1.26 16.48 -1.09
CA MET A 47 -2.28 15.61 -0.50
C MET A 47 -2.22 14.19 -1.06
N HIS A 48 -1.84 14.01 -2.34
CA HIS A 48 -1.57 12.68 -2.88
C HIS A 48 -0.43 12.00 -2.12
N HIS A 49 0.65 12.72 -1.86
CA HIS A 49 1.79 12.22 -1.10
C HIS A 49 1.38 11.80 0.31
N VAL A 50 0.67 12.67 1.04
CA VAL A 50 0.15 12.38 2.38
C VAL A 50 -0.76 11.14 2.37
N ARG A 51 -1.65 11.02 1.38
CA ARG A 51 -2.55 9.87 1.28
C ARG A 51 -1.78 8.56 1.05
N ILE A 52 -0.77 8.57 0.19
CA ILE A 52 0.08 7.40 -0.06
C ILE A 52 0.84 7.01 1.21
N GLN A 53 1.43 7.98 1.92
CA GLN A 53 2.12 7.76 3.19
C GLN A 53 1.19 7.12 4.23
N LEU A 54 -0.02 7.65 4.41
CA LEU A 54 -1.01 7.08 5.34
C LEU A 54 -1.38 5.63 5.03
N VAL A 55 -1.46 5.26 3.74
CA VAL A 55 -1.76 3.87 3.35
C VAL A 55 -0.59 2.94 3.67
N ILE A 56 0.64 3.40 3.43
CA ILE A 56 1.86 2.65 3.74
C ILE A 56 2.00 2.48 5.27
N ASP A 57 1.82 3.56 6.02
CA ASP A 57 1.92 3.54 7.49
C ASP A 57 0.87 2.63 8.12
N GLU A 58 -0.35 2.66 7.61
CA GLU A 58 -1.41 1.76 8.06
C GLU A 58 -1.07 0.29 7.78
N HIS A 59 -0.53 0.00 6.60
CA HIS A 59 -0.08 -1.35 6.27
C HIS A 59 1.06 -1.81 7.19
N ASN A 60 2.07 -0.97 7.37
CA ASN A 60 3.21 -1.22 8.25
C ASN A 60 2.77 -1.48 9.69
N ARG A 61 1.83 -0.68 10.20
CA ARG A 61 1.25 -0.86 11.53
C ARG A 61 0.55 -2.20 11.68
N ARG A 62 -0.26 -2.60 10.69
CA ARG A 62 -0.94 -3.91 10.68
C ARG A 62 0.03 -5.09 10.66
N CYS A 63 1.13 -4.98 9.92
CA CYS A 63 2.16 -6.02 9.83
C CYS A 63 3.11 -6.06 11.04
N THR A 64 3.16 -5.00 11.84
CA THR A 64 4.02 -4.92 13.04
C THR A 64 3.31 -5.37 14.32
N MET A 65 1.98 -5.33 14.34
CA MET A 65 1.16 -5.70 15.52
C MET A 65 0.83 -7.21 15.62
N TYR A 66 1.39 -8.04 14.73
CA TYR A 66 1.33 -9.51 14.74
C TYR A 66 2.74 -10.09 14.62
#